data_AF-A0A061AMC1-F1
#
_entry.id   AF-A0A061AMC1-F1
#
_cell.length_a   1.000
_cell.length_b   1.000
_cell.length_c   1.000
_cell.angle_alpha   90.00
_cell.angle_beta   90.00
_cell.angle_gamma   90.00
#
_symmetry.space_group_name_H-M   'P 1'
#
loop_
_entity.id
_entity.type
_entity.pdbx_description
1 polymer ?
#
loop_
_entity_poly.entity_id
_entity_poly.type
_entity_poly.pdbx_seq_one_letter_code
_entity_poly.pdbx_strand_id
1 'polypeptide(L)'
;MAQATAQGMSLAPLFALSPASPDSTTFLASLSSSSTLPEPGIKAYPDIVYLNYYAIGLSVSLEPREGFKPGRDLRWEQVCDEAGKGRLEVTGVDVYNHTAVDKSDKPVRPSKTSPTYSPFPSFPLLIPHPSKPDSPFSLTSSTTGSELVSAFGEPSRKGGGASGTSLGVWTEWEGKVMVEWASSGLGAWEKGGDSRWRVLSLLKPPAVNGEEAKSN
;
A
#
# COMPACT_ATOMS: atom_id res chain seq x y z
N MET A 1 6.39 -16.41 30.64
CA MET A 1 5.05 -16.26 30.02
C MET A 1 5.27 -16.15 28.53
N ALA A 2 4.87 -17.15 27.76
CA ALA A 2 5.03 -17.13 26.30
C ALA A 2 4.01 -16.14 25.72
N GLN A 3 4.50 -15.07 25.06
CA GLN A 3 3.64 -14.25 24.21
C GLN A 3 3.14 -15.14 23.07
N ALA A 4 1.82 -15.34 23.00
CA ALA A 4 1.20 -15.87 21.81
C ALA A 4 1.55 -14.92 20.66
N THR A 5 2.38 -15.38 19.72
CA THR A 5 2.60 -14.67 18.46
C THR A 5 1.26 -14.63 17.75
N ALA A 6 0.63 -13.46 17.71
CA ALA A 6 -0.52 -13.25 16.84
C ALA A 6 -0.08 -13.60 15.41
N GLN A 7 -0.72 -14.58 14.77
CA GLN A 7 -0.54 -14.86 13.34
C GLN A 7 -0.99 -13.62 12.56
N GLY A 8 -0.04 -12.74 12.22
CA GLY A 8 -0.29 -11.58 11.38
C GLY A 8 -0.12 -11.92 9.89
N MET A 9 -0.72 -11.10 9.04
CA MET A 9 -0.62 -11.22 7.58
C MET A 9 0.56 -10.40 7.06
N SER A 10 1.40 -10.96 6.18
CA SER A 10 2.47 -10.20 5.51
C SER A 10 2.17 -10.08 4.03
N LEU A 11 2.25 -8.86 3.48
CA LEU A 11 2.09 -8.60 2.05
C LEU A 11 3.41 -8.70 1.27
N ALA A 12 4.52 -9.02 1.94
CA ALA A 12 5.82 -9.20 1.30
C ALA A 12 5.81 -10.17 0.09
N PRO A 13 5.05 -11.29 0.10
CA PRO A 13 4.99 -12.19 -1.05
C PRO A 13 4.57 -11.51 -2.36
N LEU A 14 3.71 -10.48 -2.31
CA LEU A 14 3.25 -9.78 -3.52
C LEU A 14 4.39 -9.14 -4.32
N PHE A 15 5.49 -8.74 -3.66
CA PHE A 15 6.65 -8.12 -4.34
C PHE A 15 7.57 -9.13 -5.03
N ALA A 16 7.40 -10.43 -4.74
CA ALA A 16 8.20 -11.52 -5.31
C ALA A 16 7.43 -12.33 -6.36
N LEU A 17 6.09 -12.21 -6.38
CA LEU A 17 5.24 -12.95 -7.30
C LEU A 17 4.96 -12.13 -8.57
N SER A 18 4.88 -12.80 -9.72
CA SER A 18 4.33 -12.18 -10.92
C SER A 18 2.84 -11.90 -10.71
N PRO A 19 2.32 -10.70 -11.07
CA PRO A 19 0.89 -10.40 -11.00
C PRO A 19 -0.02 -11.42 -11.70
N ALA A 20 0.51 -12.08 -12.73
CA ALA A 20 -0.19 -13.09 -13.53
C ALA A 20 -0.09 -14.52 -12.97
N SER A 21 0.69 -14.74 -11.91
CA SER A 21 0.93 -16.10 -11.42
C SER A 21 -0.28 -16.66 -10.65
N PRO A 22 -0.49 -17.98 -10.70
CA PRO A 22 -1.48 -18.65 -9.84
C PRO A 22 -1.23 -18.39 -8.35
N ASP A 23 0.04 -18.27 -7.95
CA ASP A 23 0.44 -17.99 -6.56
C ASP A 23 0.00 -16.59 -6.12
N SER A 24 0.14 -15.58 -6.97
CA SER A 24 -0.34 -14.22 -6.69
C SER A 24 -1.85 -14.21 -6.51
N THR A 25 -2.56 -14.89 -7.41
CA THR A 25 -4.03 -15.03 -7.35
C THR A 25 -4.46 -15.74 -6.07
N THR A 26 -3.80 -16.84 -5.72
CA THR A 26 -4.07 -17.62 -4.50
C THR A 26 -3.82 -16.80 -3.24
N PHE A 27 -2.69 -16.07 -3.21
CA PHE A 27 -2.36 -15.21 -2.10
C PHE A 27 -3.41 -14.10 -1.93
N LEU A 28 -3.76 -13.37 -3.00
CA LEU A 28 -4.78 -12.33 -2.94
C LEU A 28 -6.16 -12.90 -2.57
N ALA A 29 -6.52 -14.10 -3.05
CA ALA A 29 -7.77 -14.76 -2.69
C ALA A 29 -7.80 -15.08 -1.18
N SER A 30 -6.68 -15.48 -0.59
CA SER A 30 -6.55 -15.74 0.85
C SER A 30 -6.76 -14.49 1.72
N LEU A 31 -6.57 -13.29 1.15
CA LEU A 31 -6.89 -12.03 1.83
C LEU A 31 -8.39 -11.77 1.86
N SER A 32 -9.15 -12.35 0.93
CA SER A 32 -10.59 -12.14 0.85
C SER A 32 -11.34 -13.17 1.71
N SER A 33 -12.46 -12.77 2.31
CA SER A 33 -13.37 -13.73 2.96
C SER A 33 -14.14 -14.58 1.94
N SER A 34 -13.95 -14.34 0.65
CA SER A 34 -14.57 -15.08 -0.45
C SER A 34 -13.62 -16.17 -0.95
N SER A 35 -14.16 -17.28 -1.45
CA SER A 35 -13.35 -18.31 -2.11
C SER A 35 -12.85 -17.88 -3.49
N THR A 36 -13.34 -16.77 -4.03
CA THR A 36 -12.99 -16.26 -5.35
C THR A 36 -12.42 -14.85 -5.26
N LEU A 37 -11.25 -14.64 -5.85
CA LEU A 37 -10.64 -13.32 -5.97
C LEU A 37 -11.53 -12.41 -6.86
N PRO A 38 -11.94 -11.22 -6.40
CA PRO A 38 -12.62 -10.25 -7.25
C PRO A 38 -11.70 -9.75 -8.36
N GLU A 39 -12.27 -9.50 -9.55
CA GLU A 39 -11.54 -8.90 -10.67
C GLU A 39 -11.06 -7.48 -10.29
N PRO A 40 -9.79 -7.13 -10.52
CA PRO A 40 -9.28 -5.81 -10.19
C PRO A 40 -9.78 -4.77 -11.18
N GLY A 41 -10.06 -3.56 -10.70
CA GLY A 41 -10.17 -2.39 -11.56
C GLY A 41 -8.79 -1.98 -12.08
N ILE A 42 -8.61 -1.90 -13.39
CA ILE A 42 -7.32 -1.53 -14.00
C ILE A 42 -7.28 -0.04 -14.28
N LYS A 43 -6.21 0.62 -13.83
CA LYS A 43 -5.92 2.02 -14.19
C LYS A 43 -4.48 2.12 -14.67
N ALA A 44 -4.31 2.38 -15.96
CA ALA A 44 -3.00 2.38 -16.60
C ALA A 44 -2.55 3.78 -17.03
N TYR A 45 -1.27 4.04 -16.80
CA TYR A 45 -0.52 5.21 -17.21
C TYR A 45 0.79 4.75 -17.87
N PRO A 46 1.46 5.60 -18.67
CA PRO A 46 2.69 5.21 -19.36
C PRO A 46 3.82 4.72 -18.45
N ASP A 47 3.80 5.12 -17.18
CA ASP A 47 4.82 4.85 -16.16
C ASP A 47 4.34 3.88 -15.06
N ILE A 48 3.04 3.57 -14.97
CA ILE A 48 2.51 2.72 -13.91
C ILE A 48 1.13 2.11 -14.25
N VAL A 49 0.89 0.89 -13.79
CA VAL A 49 -0.42 0.23 -13.84
C VAL A 49 -0.90 -0.07 -12.44
N TYR A 50 -2.11 0.36 -12.10
CA TYR A 50 -2.76 0.03 -10.83
C TYR A 50 -3.78 -1.09 -11.03
N LEU A 51 -3.66 -2.13 -10.21
CA LEU A 51 -4.66 -3.18 -10.02
C LEU A 51 -5.41 -2.89 -8.72
N ASN A 52 -6.62 -2.33 -8.85
CA ASN A 52 -7.42 -1.84 -7.73
C ASN A 52 -8.40 -2.94 -7.28
N TYR A 53 -8.10 -3.64 -6.20
CA TYR A 53 -8.98 -4.66 -5.60
C TYR A 53 -9.92 -4.02 -4.58
N TYR A 54 -10.92 -3.29 -5.10
CA TYR A 54 -11.84 -2.48 -4.29
C TYR A 54 -12.53 -3.27 -3.18
N ALA A 55 -12.94 -4.52 -3.45
CA ALA A 55 -13.67 -5.34 -2.48
C ALA A 55 -12.83 -5.81 -1.28
N ILE A 56 -11.49 -5.75 -1.35
CA ILE A 56 -10.60 -6.12 -0.24
C ILE A 56 -9.76 -4.94 0.26
N GLY A 57 -10.01 -3.72 -0.21
CA GLY A 57 -9.30 -2.54 0.29
C GLY A 57 -7.81 -2.52 -0.06
N LEU A 58 -7.44 -3.01 -1.24
CA LEU A 58 -6.04 -3.16 -1.64
C LEU A 58 -5.81 -2.68 -3.08
N SER A 59 -4.69 -1.99 -3.33
CA SER A 59 -4.23 -1.62 -4.67
C SER A 59 -2.81 -2.15 -4.88
N VAL A 60 -2.53 -2.71 -6.05
CA VAL A 60 -1.18 -3.13 -6.43
C VAL A 60 -0.69 -2.24 -7.57
N SER A 61 0.50 -1.68 -7.40
CA SER A 61 1.16 -0.80 -8.36
C SER A 61 2.23 -1.57 -9.11
N LEU A 62 2.15 -1.54 -10.45
CA LEU A 62 3.07 -2.22 -11.36
C LEU A 62 3.85 -1.20 -12.20
N GLU A 63 5.18 -1.24 -12.12
CA GLU A 63 6.04 -0.45 -13.01
C GLU A 63 6.29 -1.19 -14.33
N PRO A 64 6.10 -0.52 -15.48
CA PRO A 64 6.53 -1.01 -16.78
C PRO A 64 8.06 -1.09 -16.88
N ARG A 65 8.55 -2.19 -17.46
CA ARG A 65 9.96 -2.44 -17.73
C ARG A 65 10.19 -2.61 -19.24
N GLU A 66 11.46 -2.62 -19.65
CA GLU A 66 11.87 -2.97 -21.02
C GLU A 66 11.19 -2.14 -22.13
N GLY A 67 10.89 -0.87 -21.84
CA GLY A 67 10.28 0.04 -22.80
C GLY A 67 8.78 -0.19 -23.05
N PHE A 68 8.13 -1.11 -22.32
CA PHE A 68 6.68 -1.23 -22.35
C PHE A 68 6.03 0.07 -21.85
N LYS A 69 4.99 0.53 -22.57
CA LYS A 69 4.24 1.75 -22.24
C LYS A 69 2.75 1.42 -22.24
N PRO A 70 2.14 1.21 -21.05
CA PRO A 70 0.72 0.91 -20.93
C PRO A 70 -0.17 1.94 -21.62
N GLY A 71 -1.15 1.47 -22.38
CA GLY A 71 -2.26 2.28 -22.87
C GLY A 71 -3.34 2.45 -21.80
N ARG A 72 -4.15 3.52 -21.90
CA ARG A 72 -5.28 3.75 -20.96
C ARG A 72 -6.36 2.67 -21.04
N ASP A 73 -6.42 1.95 -22.15
CA ASP A 73 -7.35 0.87 -22.48
C ASP A 73 -6.77 -0.53 -22.19
N LEU A 74 -5.65 -0.60 -21.46
CA LEU A 74 -5.02 -1.87 -21.07
C LEU A 74 -6.01 -2.77 -20.33
N ARG A 75 -6.18 -4.00 -20.84
CA ARG A 75 -7.06 -5.02 -20.25
C ARG A 75 -6.31 -6.05 -19.43
N TRP A 76 -7.05 -6.81 -18.62
CA TRP A 76 -6.48 -7.82 -17.72
C TRP A 76 -5.66 -8.88 -18.46
N GLU A 77 -6.12 -9.34 -19.63
CA GLU A 77 -5.41 -10.35 -20.42
C GLU A 77 -4.04 -9.81 -20.87
N GLN A 78 -3.97 -8.52 -21.21
CA GLN A 78 -2.71 -7.87 -21.58
C GLN A 78 -1.81 -7.68 -20.35
N VAL A 79 -2.37 -7.27 -19.19
CA VAL A 79 -1.59 -7.23 -17.94
C VAL A 79 -0.95 -8.59 -17.67
N CYS A 80 -1.72 -9.68 -17.80
CA CYS A 80 -1.22 -11.02 -17.57
C CYS A 80 -0.10 -11.42 -18.55
N ASP A 81 -0.29 -11.17 -19.84
CA ASP A 81 0.71 -11.46 -20.88
C ASP A 81 2.00 -10.66 -20.66
N GLU A 82 1.88 -9.37 -20.36
CA GLU A 82 3.01 -8.46 -20.14
C GLU A 82 3.76 -8.76 -18.83
N ALA A 83 3.05 -9.07 -17.76
CA ALA A 83 3.63 -9.53 -16.51
C ALA A 83 4.29 -10.92 -16.65
N GLY A 84 3.73 -11.81 -17.47
CA GLY A 84 4.32 -13.11 -17.81
C GLY A 84 5.63 -12.99 -18.60
N LYS A 85 5.79 -11.90 -19.35
CA LYS A 85 7.03 -11.53 -20.06
C LYS A 85 8.03 -10.78 -19.16
N GLY A 86 7.69 -10.50 -17.90
CA GLY A 86 8.54 -9.71 -17.00
C GLY A 86 8.54 -8.20 -17.29
N ARG A 87 7.62 -7.70 -18.12
CA ARG A 87 7.53 -6.27 -18.50
C ARG A 87 6.68 -5.43 -17.55
N LEU A 88 6.08 -6.07 -16.54
CA LEU A 88 5.37 -5.42 -15.43
C LEU A 88 5.84 -6.03 -14.12
N GLU A 89 6.28 -5.17 -13.20
CA GLU A 89 6.81 -5.58 -11.90
C GLU A 89 6.05 -4.90 -10.76
N VAL A 90 5.71 -5.64 -9.70
CA VAL A 90 5.10 -5.07 -8.50
C VAL A 90 6.11 -4.17 -7.78
N THR A 91 5.78 -2.89 -7.64
CA THR A 91 6.62 -1.91 -6.94
C THR A 91 5.93 -1.24 -5.76
N GLY A 92 4.60 -1.35 -5.66
CA GLY A 92 3.86 -0.80 -4.54
C GLY A 92 2.62 -1.63 -4.21
N VAL A 93 2.26 -1.63 -2.93
CA VAL A 93 0.98 -2.17 -2.45
C VAL A 93 0.37 -1.17 -1.48
N ASP A 94 -0.81 -0.66 -1.81
CA ASP A 94 -1.58 0.21 -0.94
C ASP A 94 -2.68 -0.57 -0.23
N VAL A 95 -2.86 -0.31 1.06
CA VAL A 95 -3.88 -0.88 1.92
C VAL A 95 -4.75 0.25 2.45
N TYR A 96 -6.06 0.10 2.34
CA TYR A 96 -7.04 1.11 2.73
C TYR A 96 -7.73 0.76 4.04
N ASN A 97 -7.62 1.66 5.02
CA ASN A 97 -8.32 1.58 6.30
C ASN A 97 -9.55 2.50 6.31
N HIS A 98 -10.64 2.00 5.75
CA HIS A 98 -11.91 2.73 5.75
C HIS A 98 -12.55 2.86 7.15
N THR A 99 -12.04 2.15 8.16
CA THR A 99 -12.50 2.31 9.56
C THR A 99 -11.81 3.46 10.31
N ALA A 100 -10.82 4.10 9.68
CA ALA A 100 -10.06 5.21 10.27
C ALA A 100 -10.84 6.53 10.34
N VAL A 101 -11.92 6.65 9.56
CA VAL A 101 -12.67 7.90 9.40
C VAL A 101 -13.98 7.77 10.18
N ASP A 102 -14.11 8.53 11.27
CA ASP A 102 -15.41 8.65 11.95
C ASP A 102 -16.42 9.35 11.04
N LYS A 103 -17.71 9.01 11.16
CA LYS A 103 -18.80 9.56 10.32
C LYS A 103 -18.88 11.10 10.30
N SER A 104 -18.21 11.78 11.24
CA SER A 104 -18.11 13.23 11.33
C SER A 104 -17.08 13.85 10.38
N ASP A 105 -16.06 13.09 9.97
CA ASP A 105 -15.12 13.50 8.93
C ASP A 105 -15.81 13.31 7.58
N LYS A 106 -16.61 14.31 7.21
CA LYS A 106 -17.32 14.31 5.94
C LYS A 106 -16.30 14.10 4.81
N PRO A 107 -16.37 13.00 4.05
CA PRO A 107 -15.55 12.89 2.86
C PRO A 107 -15.89 14.06 1.96
N VAL A 108 -14.85 14.65 1.34
CA VAL A 108 -15.04 15.41 0.10
C VAL A 108 -15.93 14.54 -0.78
N ARG A 109 -17.11 15.07 -1.16
CA ARG A 109 -18.23 14.33 -1.75
C ARG A 109 -17.73 13.13 -2.55
N PRO A 110 -18.08 11.88 -2.21
CA PRO A 110 -17.74 10.75 -3.05
C PRO A 110 -18.32 11.04 -4.43
N SER A 111 -17.45 11.08 -5.43
CA SER A 111 -17.88 11.10 -6.81
C SER A 111 -18.75 9.87 -7.01
N LYS A 112 -20.00 10.05 -7.48
CA LYS A 112 -20.93 8.94 -7.77
C LYS A 112 -20.38 7.95 -8.81
N THR A 113 -19.26 8.26 -9.45
CA THR A 113 -18.66 7.48 -10.55
C THR A 113 -17.36 6.77 -10.20
N SER A 114 -16.79 6.98 -9.01
CA SER A 114 -15.54 6.33 -8.61
C SER A 114 -15.81 5.14 -7.69
N PRO A 115 -15.24 3.95 -7.97
CA PRO A 115 -15.38 2.81 -7.07
C PRO A 115 -14.85 3.15 -5.68
N THR A 116 -15.56 2.71 -4.65
CA THR A 116 -15.16 2.89 -3.24
C THR A 116 -14.51 1.63 -2.73
N TYR A 117 -13.33 1.76 -2.14
CA TYR A 117 -12.63 0.66 -1.48
C TYR A 117 -13.37 0.21 -0.22
N SER A 118 -13.40 -1.11 0.00
CA SER A 118 -13.83 -1.73 1.25
C SER A 118 -12.70 -1.68 2.28
N PRO A 119 -12.99 -1.83 3.58
CA PRO A 119 -11.94 -1.99 4.58
C PRO A 119 -11.09 -3.23 4.29
N PHE A 120 -9.77 -3.12 4.50
CA PHE A 120 -8.89 -4.28 4.46
C PHE A 120 -9.31 -5.31 5.53
N PRO A 121 -9.50 -6.60 5.18
CA PRO A 121 -10.12 -7.57 6.08
C PRO A 121 -9.12 -8.29 7.01
N SER A 122 -7.81 -8.22 6.76
CA SER A 122 -6.81 -9.08 7.40
C SER A 122 -5.90 -8.31 8.36
N PHE A 123 -6.28 -8.22 9.64
CA PHE A 123 -5.45 -7.65 10.71
C PHE A 123 -5.08 -8.71 11.77
N PRO A 124 -3.91 -8.59 12.42
CA PRO A 124 -2.89 -7.56 12.24
C PRO A 124 -2.09 -7.74 10.95
N LEU A 125 -1.74 -6.62 10.31
CA LEU A 125 -0.86 -6.59 9.15
C LEU A 125 0.58 -6.40 9.61
N LEU A 126 1.45 -7.33 9.24
CA LEU A 126 2.88 -7.29 9.53
C LEU A 126 3.57 -6.39 8.50
N ILE A 127 3.98 -5.21 8.94
CA ILE A 127 4.73 -4.26 8.12
C ILE A 127 6.23 -4.32 8.46
N PRO A 128 7.12 -4.18 7.48
CA PRO A 128 8.56 -4.20 7.72
C PRO A 128 8.95 -3.02 8.61
N HIS A 129 9.72 -3.29 9.66
CA HIS A 129 10.26 -2.23 10.50
C HIS A 129 11.51 -1.65 9.82
N PRO A 130 11.60 -0.32 9.61
CA PRO A 130 12.70 0.32 8.89
C PRO A 130 14.09 -0.07 9.42
N SER A 131 14.28 0.04 10.75
CA SER A 131 15.55 -0.24 11.42
C SER A 131 15.69 -1.65 12.04
N LYS A 132 14.65 -2.51 11.98
CA LYS A 132 14.64 -3.83 12.65
C LYS A 132 14.00 -4.89 11.74
N PRO A 133 14.68 -5.32 10.67
CA PRO A 133 14.08 -6.18 9.64
C PRO A 133 13.50 -7.49 10.17
N ASP A 134 14.10 -8.07 11.22
CA ASP A 134 13.65 -9.33 11.84
C ASP A 134 12.47 -9.16 12.83
N SER A 135 12.03 -7.92 13.07
CA SER A 135 10.96 -7.60 14.02
C SER A 135 9.87 -6.76 13.34
N PRO A 136 9.01 -7.38 12.52
CA PRO A 136 7.94 -6.65 11.85
C PRO A 136 6.98 -6.02 12.87
N PHE A 137 6.44 -4.86 12.52
CA PHE A 137 5.44 -4.18 13.35
C PHE A 137 4.04 -4.69 13.02
N SER A 138 3.26 -4.99 14.06
CA SER A 138 1.88 -5.46 13.92
C SER A 138 0.92 -4.27 13.81
N LEU A 139 0.66 -3.83 12.58
CA LEU A 139 -0.29 -2.77 12.29
C LEU A 139 -1.73 -3.27 12.43
N THR A 140 -2.55 -2.55 13.18
CA THR A 140 -4.00 -2.82 13.32
C THR A 140 -4.80 -1.67 12.74
N SER A 141 -6.08 -1.84 12.47
CA SER A 141 -6.95 -0.76 11.99
C SER A 141 -7.09 0.41 12.99
N SER A 142 -6.80 0.19 14.27
CA SER A 142 -6.82 1.23 15.31
C SER A 142 -5.47 1.91 15.55
N THR A 143 -4.39 1.45 14.90
CA THR A 143 -3.05 2.03 15.11
C THR A 143 -3.03 3.52 14.77
N THR A 144 -2.41 4.29 15.65
CA THR A 144 -2.30 5.75 15.56
C THR A 144 -0.92 6.20 15.08
N GLY A 145 -0.82 7.48 14.70
CA GLY A 145 0.46 8.10 14.32
C GLY A 145 1.52 8.02 15.43
N SER A 146 1.13 8.30 16.67
CA SER A 146 2.04 8.32 17.82
C SER A 146 2.59 6.94 18.14
N GLU A 147 1.78 5.88 18.03
CA GLU A 147 2.23 4.50 18.17
C GLU A 147 3.24 4.12 17.10
N LEU A 148 2.97 4.49 15.83
CA LEU A 148 3.88 4.15 14.74
C LEU A 148 5.20 4.93 14.83
N VAL A 149 5.16 6.22 15.16
CA VAL A 149 6.38 7.04 15.40
C VAL A 149 7.16 6.51 16.59
N SER A 150 6.49 6.09 17.67
CA SER A 150 7.16 5.48 18.83
C SER A 150 7.88 4.18 18.46
N ALA A 151 7.34 3.41 17.51
CA ALA A 151 7.96 2.19 17.03
C ALA A 151 9.10 2.45 16.02
N PHE A 152 8.84 3.28 15.00
CA PHE A 152 9.73 3.47 13.85
C PHE A 152 10.72 4.62 14.00
N GLY A 153 10.53 5.50 14.97
CA GLY A 153 11.26 6.76 15.09
C GLY A 153 10.77 7.83 14.10
N GLU A 154 11.59 8.87 13.94
CA GLU A 154 11.26 10.01 13.07
C GLU A 154 11.13 9.60 11.59
N PRO A 155 10.09 10.07 10.88
CA PRO A 155 9.93 9.81 9.46
C PRO A 155 11.02 10.52 8.65
N SER A 156 11.54 9.84 7.63
CA SER A 156 12.54 10.41 6.71
C SER A 156 11.95 11.49 5.80
N ARG A 157 10.67 11.37 5.46
CA ARG A 157 9.94 12.32 4.61
C ARG A 157 8.53 12.49 5.14
N LYS A 158 7.96 13.68 4.95
CA LYS A 158 6.62 14.00 5.43
C LYS A 158 6.02 15.12 4.58
N GLY A 159 4.70 15.16 4.43
CA GLY A 159 4.03 16.17 3.61
C GLY A 159 2.51 16.15 3.73
N GLY A 160 1.85 16.98 2.92
CA GLY A 160 0.38 17.09 2.90
C GLY A 160 -0.20 18.01 3.98
N GLY A 161 -1.51 17.91 4.19
CA GLY A 161 -2.25 18.74 5.16
C GLY A 161 -2.58 20.17 4.70
N ALA A 162 -2.09 20.58 3.51
CA ALA A 162 -2.45 21.88 2.93
C ALA A 162 -3.87 21.85 2.35
N SER A 163 -4.66 22.89 2.67
CA SER A 163 -6.00 23.11 2.11
C SER A 163 -5.97 23.07 0.58
N GLY A 164 -6.83 22.25 -0.04
CA GLY A 164 -6.94 22.13 -1.50
C GLY A 164 -6.12 21.00 -2.14
N THR A 165 -5.31 20.27 -1.36
CA THR A 165 -4.70 19.02 -1.84
C THR A 165 -5.61 17.82 -1.53
N SER A 166 -5.57 16.79 -2.38
CA SER A 166 -6.38 15.59 -2.21
C SER A 166 -5.83 14.61 -1.17
N LEU A 167 -4.61 14.83 -0.68
CA LEU A 167 -3.91 13.96 0.25
C LEU A 167 -3.95 14.57 1.66
N GLY A 168 -4.27 13.74 2.65
CA GLY A 168 -4.10 14.07 4.06
C GLY A 168 -2.63 14.28 4.43
N VAL A 169 -2.37 14.49 5.72
CA VAL A 169 -1.00 14.46 6.23
C VAL A 169 -0.42 13.06 6.04
N TRP A 170 0.81 12.96 5.54
CA TRP A 170 1.49 11.69 5.34
C TRP A 170 2.93 11.73 5.83
N THR A 171 3.43 10.55 6.18
CA THR A 171 4.79 10.30 6.67
C THR A 171 5.36 9.06 6.00
N GLU A 172 6.66 9.08 5.70
CA GLU A 172 7.38 8.01 5.01
C GLU A 172 8.69 7.68 5.74
N TRP A 173 8.96 6.38 5.89
CA TRP A 173 10.19 5.84 6.45
C TRP A 173 10.96 5.06 5.38
N GLU A 174 12.16 5.56 5.10
CA GLU A 174 13.19 4.92 4.26
C GLU A 174 12.74 4.52 2.85
N GLY A 175 11.70 5.16 2.31
CA GLY A 175 11.13 4.79 1.00
C GLY A 175 10.53 3.37 0.95
N LYS A 176 10.24 2.76 2.11
CA LYS A 176 9.66 1.40 2.22
C LYS A 176 8.22 1.41 2.73
N VAL A 177 7.95 2.28 3.70
CA VAL A 177 6.63 2.41 4.33
C VAL A 177 6.22 3.87 4.29
N MET A 178 5.08 4.15 3.67
CA MET A 178 4.43 5.45 3.73
C MET A 178 3.03 5.27 4.34
N VAL A 179 2.63 6.22 5.18
CA VAL A 179 1.31 6.23 5.82
C VAL A 179 0.66 7.59 5.63
N GLU A 180 -0.56 7.58 5.08
CA GLU A 180 -1.47 8.73 5.12
C GLU A 180 -2.35 8.61 6.37
N TRP A 181 -2.42 9.69 7.15
CA TRP A 181 -3.22 9.77 8.36
C TRP A 181 -4.63 10.26 8.06
N ALA A 182 -5.60 9.82 8.85
CA ALA A 182 -6.96 10.37 8.85
C ALA A 182 -7.01 11.77 9.51
N SER A 183 -6.12 12.67 9.07
CA SER A 183 -6.01 14.05 9.51
C SER A 183 -5.84 14.97 8.31
N SER A 184 -6.74 15.93 8.15
CA SER A 184 -6.74 16.87 7.03
C SER A 184 -7.21 18.27 7.44
N GLY A 185 -6.91 19.26 6.59
CA GLY A 185 -7.30 20.65 6.80
C GLY A 185 -6.46 21.39 7.85
N LEU A 186 -7.00 22.49 8.36
CA LEU A 186 -6.30 23.32 9.34
C LEU A 186 -6.03 22.53 10.64
N GLY A 187 -4.78 22.54 11.10
CA GLY A 187 -4.37 21.82 12.30
C GLY A 187 -4.11 20.31 12.10
N ALA A 188 -3.96 19.87 10.84
CA ALA A 188 -3.84 18.44 10.55
C ALA A 188 -2.54 17.81 11.10
N TRP A 189 -1.46 18.58 11.18
CA TRP A 189 -0.19 18.08 11.72
C TRP A 189 -0.26 17.85 13.23
N GLU A 190 -0.97 18.74 13.93
CA GLU A 190 -1.19 18.69 15.36
C GLU A 190 -2.06 17.49 15.77
N LYS A 191 -3.00 17.10 14.90
CA LYS A 191 -3.88 15.94 15.12
C LYS A 191 -3.29 14.61 14.62
N GLY A 192 -2.24 14.66 13.81
CA GLY A 192 -1.71 13.47 13.11
C GLY A 192 -1.25 12.36 14.06
N GLY A 193 -0.68 12.71 15.21
CA GLY A 193 -0.24 11.74 16.21
C GLY A 193 -1.37 10.91 16.82
N ASP A 194 -2.53 11.51 17.06
CA ASP A 194 -3.70 10.81 17.63
C ASP A 194 -4.59 10.19 16.55
N SER A 195 -4.32 10.51 15.28
CA SER A 195 -5.12 10.04 14.15
C SER A 195 -4.76 8.61 13.77
N ARG A 196 -5.78 7.83 13.41
CA ARG A 196 -5.58 6.51 12.80
C ARG A 196 -5.05 6.67 11.37
N TRP A 197 -4.32 5.68 10.90
CA TRP A 197 -3.90 5.63 9.50
C TRP A 197 -5.09 5.38 8.58
N ARG A 198 -5.12 6.07 7.43
CA ARG A 198 -6.14 5.92 6.38
C ARG A 198 -5.63 5.04 5.23
N VAL A 199 -4.40 5.27 4.78
CA VAL A 199 -3.76 4.50 3.71
C VAL A 199 -2.35 4.12 4.17
N LEU A 200 -2.01 2.85 4.03
CA LEU A 200 -0.65 2.35 4.15
C LEU A 200 -0.14 2.01 2.75
N SER A 201 1.01 2.54 2.36
CA SER A 201 1.71 2.16 1.15
C SER A 201 3.00 1.42 1.52
N LEU A 202 3.10 0.18 1.08
CA LEU A 202 4.33 -0.61 1.10
C LEU A 202 5.01 -0.46 -0.25
N LEU A 203 6.28 -0.10 -0.25
CA LEU A 203 7.04 0.21 -1.46
C LEU A 203 8.19 -0.78 -1.59
N LYS A 204 8.39 -1.29 -2.80
CA LYS A 204 9.58 -2.06 -3.13
C LYS A 204 10.77 -1.10 -3.10
N PRO A 205 11.86 -1.42 -2.37
CA PRO A 205 13.07 -0.63 -2.46
C PRO A 205 13.53 -0.56 -3.93
N PRO A 206 13.99 0.61 -4.39
CA PRO A 206 14.61 0.68 -5.71
C PRO A 206 15.76 -0.32 -5.77
N ALA A 207 15.88 -1.04 -6.89
CA ALA A 207 17.03 -1.90 -7.12
C ALA A 207 18.29 -1.03 -6.99
N VAL A 208 19.20 -1.39 -6.09
CA VAL A 208 20.48 -0.70 -5.95
C VAL A 208 21.23 -0.96 -7.26
N ASN A 209 21.25 0.02 -8.16
CA ASN A 209 22.07 -0.04 -9.35
C ASN A 209 23.53 -0.09 -8.91
N GLY A 210 24.16 -1.26 -9.05
CA GLY A 210 25.60 -1.49 -9.09
C GLY A 210 26.44 -0.61 -8.16
N GLU A 211 26.72 -1.11 -6.97
CA GLU A 211 27.92 -0.76 -6.24
C GLU A 211 29.13 -1.05 -7.17
N GLU A 212 29.69 -0.01 -7.79
CA GLU A 212 31.03 -0.09 -8.37
C GLU A 212 31.97 -0.47 -7.21
N ALA A 213 32.29 -1.75 -7.14
CA ALA A 213 33.40 -2.25 -6.34
C ALA A 213 34.69 -1.60 -6.87
N LYS A 214 35.00 -0.41 -6.37
CA LYS A 214 36.34 0.16 -6.44
C LYS A 214 37.20 -0.60 -5.46
N SER A 215 37.75 -1.73 -5.92
CA SER A 215 39.00 -2.24 -5.36
C SER A 215 40.11 -1.24 -5.69
N ASN A 216 40.66 -0.62 -4.65
CA ASN A 216 42.04 -0.14 -4.67
C ASN A 216 42.99 -1.34 -4.49
#